data_AF-A0AAU7QZ71-F1
#
_entry.id   AF-A0AAU7QZ71-F1
#
_cell.length_a   1.000
_cell.length_b   1.000
_cell.length_c   1.000
_cell.angle_alpha   90.00
_cell.angle_beta   90.00
_cell.angle_gamma   90.00
#
_symmetry.space_group_name_H-M   'P 1'
#
loop_
_entity.id
_entity.type
_entity.pdbx_description
1 polymer ?
#
loop_
_entity_poly.entity_id
_entity_poly.type
_entity_poly.pdbx_seq_one_letter_code
_entity_poly.pdbx_strand_id
1 'polypeptide(L)'
;MTAVLIVATAAPMQPAVLVEALERFRSKGATVTVACFFDGAELGINPTLAEVRTFVVAAEKWDVRFRKALGRAPANRKIWLHARRSTWLRQQYRRADLLVALDARAVHTVWQMAQRNTRAGAYHGLVPAQKALAANRSEPVGKRLERRVSAAAGIGARGARSAAEQTIRTALNKATGRRVMSNPAGAWLWTRAVAAPRIPDRLRSKLAVRLHDSAVQAGRPAAGGRAASAAVQRISSLATRADVLTKAAKA
;
A
#
# COMPACT_ATOMS: atom_id res chain seq x y z
N MET A 1 -0.38 14.09 27.06
CA MET A 1 1.02 13.72 26.74
C MET A 1 1.03 13.18 25.32
N THR A 2 1.96 13.63 24.45
CA THR A 2 1.96 13.25 23.02
C THR A 2 2.77 11.98 22.80
N ALA A 3 2.19 10.96 22.17
CA ALA A 3 2.87 9.70 21.88
C ALA A 3 3.52 9.71 20.48
N VAL A 4 4.82 9.47 20.42
CA VAL A 4 5.60 9.45 19.17
C VAL A 4 6.15 8.05 18.92
N LEU A 5 5.78 7.44 17.80
CA LEU A 5 6.33 6.18 17.34
C LEU A 5 7.27 6.42 16.16
N ILE A 6 8.55 6.10 16.37
CA ILE A 6 9.59 6.15 15.34
C ILE A 6 9.83 4.73 14.83
N VAL A 7 9.81 4.54 13.51
CA VAL A 7 10.12 3.26 12.86
C VAL A 7 11.45 3.40 12.14
N ALA A 8 12.40 2.53 12.50
CA ALA A 8 13.73 2.46 11.92
C ALA A 8 13.99 1.06 11.33
N THR A 9 14.54 0.99 10.12
CA THR A 9 14.80 -0.28 9.44
C THR A 9 16.27 -0.65 9.35
N ALA A 10 17.15 0.29 9.64
CA ALA A 10 18.58 0.11 9.78
C ALA A 10 19.10 1.01 10.90
N ALA A 11 20.22 0.63 11.50
CA ALA A 11 20.91 1.48 12.47
C ALA A 11 21.32 2.80 11.78
N PRO A 12 21.02 3.97 12.38
CA PRO A 12 21.42 5.25 11.81
C PRO A 12 22.94 5.36 11.82
N MET A 13 23.54 5.85 10.73
CA MET A 13 24.99 6.07 10.65
C MET A 13 25.50 7.10 11.68
N GLN A 14 24.61 7.98 12.16
CA GLN A 14 24.90 9.00 13.15
C GLN A 14 23.95 8.84 14.34
N PRO A 15 24.27 7.97 15.33
CA PRO A 15 23.42 7.73 16.49
C PRO A 15 23.20 8.99 17.34
N ALA A 16 24.22 9.87 17.42
CA ALA A 16 24.16 11.12 18.16
C ALA A 16 23.00 12.03 17.73
N VAL A 17 22.74 12.13 16.42
CA VAL A 17 21.62 12.94 15.88
C VAL A 17 20.27 12.38 16.32
N LEU A 18 20.15 11.06 16.41
CA LEU A 18 18.93 10.43 16.92
C LEU A 18 18.76 10.70 18.41
N VAL A 19 19.82 10.55 19.22
CA VAL A 19 19.78 10.84 20.66
C VAL A 19 19.36 12.29 20.93
N GLU A 20 20.00 13.26 20.28
CA GLU A 20 19.64 14.67 20.40
C GLU A 20 18.18 14.92 19.99
N ALA A 21 17.73 14.25 18.92
CA ALA A 21 16.34 14.37 18.50
C ALA A 21 15.35 13.79 19.53
N LEU A 22 15.69 12.69 20.19
CA LEU A 22 14.89 12.08 21.27
C LEU A 22 14.81 13.00 22.49
N GLU A 23 15.93 13.62 22.88
CA GLU A 23 15.97 14.63 23.94
C GLU A 23 15.08 15.83 23.62
N ARG A 24 15.11 16.31 22.36
CA ARG A 24 14.21 17.37 21.88
C ARG A 24 12.74 16.97 21.89
N PHE A 25 12.42 15.70 21.66
CA PHE A 25 11.04 15.20 21.82
C PHE A 25 10.62 15.18 23.29
N ARG A 26 11.50 14.67 24.17
CA ARG A 26 11.22 14.53 25.60
C ARG A 26 11.12 15.86 26.33
N SER A 27 12.01 16.82 26.03
CA SER A 27 11.91 18.21 26.54
C SER A 27 10.60 18.90 26.13
N LYS A 28 10.00 18.48 25.02
CA LYS A 28 8.66 18.89 24.58
C LYS A 28 7.54 18.02 25.17
N GLY A 29 7.80 17.24 26.21
CA GLY A 29 6.83 16.42 26.94
C GLY A 29 6.21 15.30 26.10
N ALA A 30 6.92 14.82 25.07
CA ALA A 30 6.49 13.67 24.28
C ALA A 30 7.09 12.38 24.84
N THR A 31 6.31 11.29 24.78
CA THR A 31 6.79 9.93 25.04
C THR A 31 7.19 9.32 23.71
N VAL A 32 8.43 8.82 23.63
CA VAL A 32 8.97 8.28 22.39
C VAL A 32 9.16 6.78 22.49
N THR A 33 8.68 6.07 21.47
CA THR A 33 8.90 4.65 21.25
C THR A 33 9.61 4.46 19.92
N VAL A 34 10.68 3.67 19.89
CA VAL A 34 11.45 3.34 18.69
C VAL A 34 11.25 1.87 18.35
N ALA A 35 10.61 1.62 17.21
CA ALA A 35 10.40 0.29 16.66
C ALA A 35 11.47 -0.03 15.60
N CYS A 36 12.29 -1.03 15.88
CA CYS A 36 13.44 -1.39 15.05
C CYS A 36 13.19 -2.65 14.22
N PHE A 37 13.59 -2.63 12.95
CA PHE A 37 13.64 -3.82 12.09
C PHE A 37 15.03 -4.50 12.07
N PHE A 38 15.84 -4.19 13.07
CA PHE A 38 17.17 -4.74 13.35
C PHE A 38 17.30 -4.91 14.87
N ASP A 39 18.46 -5.36 15.36
CA ASP A 39 18.67 -5.49 16.80
C ASP A 39 18.63 -4.11 17.48
N GLY A 40 17.70 -3.92 18.41
CA GLY A 40 17.55 -2.68 19.14
C GLY A 40 18.76 -2.33 20.03
N ALA A 41 19.58 -3.32 20.40
CA ALA A 41 20.80 -3.10 21.17
C ALA A 41 21.83 -2.26 20.39
N GLU A 42 21.86 -2.36 19.06
CA GLU A 42 22.79 -1.61 18.18
C GLU A 42 22.61 -0.09 18.26
N LEU A 43 21.45 0.39 18.74
CA LEU A 43 21.18 1.82 18.87
C LEU A 43 21.86 2.45 20.10
N GLY A 44 22.17 1.68 21.14
CA GLY A 44 22.76 2.21 22.38
C GLY A 44 21.94 3.32 23.06
N ILE A 45 20.63 3.42 22.78
CA ILE A 45 19.79 4.49 23.33
C ILE A 45 19.48 4.21 24.80
N ASN A 46 19.67 5.23 25.64
CA ASN A 46 19.29 5.17 27.04
C ASN A 46 17.78 4.90 27.18
N PRO A 47 17.34 3.86 27.92
CA PRO A 47 15.93 3.52 28.11
C PRO A 47 15.07 4.65 28.68
N THR A 48 15.69 5.62 29.38
CA THR A 48 15.00 6.80 29.89
C THR A 48 14.56 7.75 28.78
N LEU A 49 15.25 7.77 27.62
CA LEU A 49 14.93 8.64 26.49
C LEU A 49 13.83 8.06 25.60
N ALA A 50 13.86 6.75 25.35
CA ALA A 50 12.85 6.08 24.54
C ALA A 50 12.75 4.58 24.85
N GLU A 51 11.55 4.02 24.72
CA GLU A 51 11.37 2.57 24.68
C GLU A 51 11.80 2.04 23.31
N VAL A 52 12.87 1.26 23.25
CA VAL A 52 13.37 0.65 22.02
C VAL A 52 12.96 -0.82 21.97
N ARG A 53 12.31 -1.26 20.89
CA ARG A 53 12.03 -2.68 20.68
C ARG A 53 12.12 -3.10 19.22
N THR A 54 12.62 -4.31 19.02
CA THR A 54 12.63 -4.97 17.71
C THR A 54 11.28 -5.59 17.41
N PHE A 55 10.82 -5.46 16.16
CA PHE A 55 9.56 -6.06 15.70
C PHE A 55 9.75 -7.08 14.57
N VAL A 56 11.00 -7.46 14.29
CA VAL A 56 11.31 -8.58 13.38
C VAL A 56 10.66 -9.85 13.92
N VAL A 57 10.03 -10.62 13.03
CA VAL A 57 9.45 -11.90 13.39
C VAL A 57 10.53 -12.94 13.19
N ALA A 58 10.93 -13.64 14.26
CA ALA A 58 11.94 -14.70 14.22
C ALA A 58 11.57 -15.77 13.17
N ALA A 59 12.57 -16.31 12.48
CA ALA A 59 12.39 -17.28 11.39
C ALA A 59 11.60 -18.53 11.81
N GLU A 60 11.78 -18.97 13.04
CA GLU A 60 11.06 -20.09 13.67
C GLU A 60 9.54 -19.87 13.71
N LYS A 61 9.09 -18.61 13.77
CA LYS A 61 7.66 -18.24 13.85
C LYS A 61 7.02 -18.03 12.47
N TRP A 62 7.71 -18.40 11.39
CA TRP A 62 7.23 -18.21 10.02
C TRP A 62 6.36 -19.40 9.57
N ASP A 63 5.05 -19.19 9.52
CA ASP A 63 4.15 -20.10 8.81
C ASP A 63 4.37 -20.07 7.29
N VAL A 64 3.91 -21.13 6.61
CA VAL A 64 4.06 -21.31 5.15
C VAL A 64 3.49 -20.12 4.37
N ARG A 65 2.36 -19.56 4.83
CA ARG A 65 1.70 -18.41 4.19
C ARG A 65 2.56 -17.14 4.28
N PHE A 66 3.18 -16.88 5.42
CA PHE A 66 4.06 -15.71 5.59
C PHE A 66 5.35 -15.85 4.82
N ARG A 67 5.96 -17.04 4.82
CA ARG A 67 7.15 -17.31 3.99
C ARG A 67 6.87 -17.03 2.51
N LYS A 68 5.72 -17.51 2.00
CA LYS A 68 5.28 -17.25 0.62
C LYS A 68 5.00 -15.77 0.36
N ALA A 69 4.40 -15.07 1.33
CA ALA A 69 4.15 -13.63 1.23
C ALA A 69 5.45 -12.82 1.21
N LEU A 70 6.41 -13.16 2.07
CA LEU A 70 7.74 -12.54 2.11
C LEU A 70 8.52 -12.78 0.82
N GLY A 71 8.47 -13.99 0.26
CA GLY A 71 9.17 -14.31 -0.99
C GLY A 71 8.66 -13.53 -2.21
N ARG A 72 7.39 -13.12 -2.21
CA ARG A 72 6.77 -12.35 -3.31
C ARG A 72 6.81 -10.83 -3.11
N ALA A 73 7.03 -10.38 -1.88
CA ALA A 73 6.93 -8.96 -1.55
C ALA A 73 8.24 -8.21 -1.88
N PRO A 74 8.17 -6.99 -2.45
CA PRO A 74 9.33 -6.11 -2.54
C PRO A 74 9.83 -5.72 -1.14
N ALA A 75 11.10 -5.34 -1.02
CA ALA A 75 11.78 -5.10 0.26
C ALA A 75 10.98 -4.22 1.24
N ASN A 76 10.47 -3.08 0.78
CA ASN A 76 9.72 -2.13 1.63
C ASN A 76 8.39 -2.72 2.15
N ARG A 77 7.77 -3.66 1.41
CA ARG A 77 6.55 -4.35 1.85
C ARG A 77 6.84 -5.47 2.85
N LYS A 78 8.05 -6.06 2.83
CA LYS A 78 8.44 -7.09 3.79
C LYS A 78 8.41 -6.55 5.21
N ILE A 79 8.92 -5.34 5.43
CA ILE A 79 8.90 -4.67 6.74
C ILE A 79 7.47 -4.54 7.27
N TRP A 80 6.54 -4.09 6.43
CA TRP A 80 5.13 -4.01 6.81
C TRP A 80 4.52 -5.38 7.15
N LEU A 81 4.89 -6.45 6.46
CA LEU A 81 4.41 -7.80 6.76
C LEU A 81 4.83 -8.24 8.18
N HIS A 82 6.05 -7.94 8.61
CA HIS A 82 6.50 -8.16 9.98
C HIS A 82 5.75 -7.25 10.97
N ALA A 83 5.65 -5.96 10.67
CA ALA A 83 4.95 -4.99 11.51
C ALA A 83 3.48 -5.40 11.76
N ARG A 84 2.80 -5.94 10.75
CA ARG A 84 1.42 -6.41 10.84
C ARG A 84 1.25 -7.59 11.80
N ARG A 85 2.28 -8.42 11.97
CA ARG A 85 2.26 -9.58 12.89
C ARG A 85 2.65 -9.23 14.32
N SER A 86 3.45 -8.18 14.53
CA SER A 86 3.77 -7.71 15.87
C SER A 86 2.53 -7.15 16.58
N THR A 87 2.05 -7.83 17.63
CA THR A 87 0.95 -7.38 18.49
C THR A 87 1.31 -6.09 19.22
N TRP A 88 2.54 -6.04 19.76
CA TRP A 88 3.08 -4.85 20.42
C TRP A 88 3.08 -3.64 19.48
N LEU A 89 3.64 -3.76 18.28
CA LEU A 89 3.71 -2.62 17.35
C LEU A 89 2.31 -2.16 16.92
N ARG A 90 1.36 -3.10 16.78
CA ARG A 90 -0.05 -2.78 16.53
C ARG A 90 -0.69 -1.96 17.63
N GLN A 91 -0.36 -2.23 18.88
CA GLN A 91 -0.84 -1.43 20.01
C GLN A 91 -0.20 -0.03 20.01
N GLN A 92 1.11 0.04 19.75
CA GLN A 92 1.84 1.32 19.74
C GLN A 92 1.35 2.26 18.65
N TYR A 93 1.28 1.82 17.39
CA TYR A 93 0.87 2.74 16.32
C TYR A 93 -0.59 3.17 16.42
N ARG A 94 -1.46 2.41 17.11
CA ARG A 94 -2.87 2.80 17.37
C ARG A 94 -2.98 3.89 18.43
N ARG A 95 -2.01 4.00 19.33
CA ARG A 95 -1.96 5.00 20.41
C ARG A 95 -1.10 6.22 20.03
N ALA A 96 -0.24 6.09 19.03
CA ALA A 96 0.63 7.17 18.57
C ALA A 96 -0.19 8.37 18.04
N ASP A 97 0.25 9.58 18.38
CA ASP A 97 -0.19 10.83 17.78
C ASP A 97 0.69 11.22 16.59
N LEU A 98 1.96 10.83 16.63
CA LEU A 98 2.94 11.04 15.57
C LEU A 98 3.59 9.70 15.18
N LEU A 99 3.53 9.38 13.89
CA LEU A 99 4.22 8.25 13.28
C LEU A 99 5.37 8.79 12.43
N VAL A 100 6.59 8.31 12.69
CA VAL A 100 7.80 8.83 12.05
C VAL A 100 8.54 7.70 11.36
N ALA A 101 8.81 7.86 10.06
CA ALA A 101 9.73 6.99 9.32
C ALA A 101 11.14 7.59 9.43
N LEU A 102 12.07 6.88 10.06
CA LEU A 102 13.45 7.37 10.22
C LEU A 102 14.23 7.30 8.89
N ASP A 103 13.93 6.30 8.07
CA ASP A 103 14.59 6.04 6.80
C ASP A 103 13.58 5.77 5.66
N ALA A 104 14.07 5.81 4.42
CA ALA A 104 13.24 5.65 3.23
C ALA A 104 12.54 4.29 3.14
N ARG A 105 13.12 3.22 3.70
CA ARG A 105 12.51 1.87 3.68
C ARG A 105 11.36 1.78 4.69
N ALA A 106 11.40 2.56 5.77
CA ALA A 106 10.33 2.65 6.77
C ALA A 106 9.07 3.38 6.28
N VAL A 107 9.18 4.22 5.24
CA VAL A 107 8.08 5.07 4.74
C VAL A 107 6.82 4.26 4.41
N HIS A 108 6.97 3.14 3.71
CA HIS A 108 5.81 2.30 3.35
C HIS A 108 5.08 1.75 4.58
N THR A 109 5.85 1.31 5.58
CA THR A 109 5.34 0.77 6.84
C THR A 109 4.59 1.84 7.63
N VAL A 110 5.17 3.03 7.76
CA VAL A 110 4.54 4.18 8.43
C VAL A 110 3.27 4.64 7.70
N TRP A 111 3.29 4.68 6.36
CA TRP A 111 2.10 4.97 5.57
C TRP A 111 0.97 3.97 5.83
N GLN A 112 1.28 2.66 5.89
CA GLN A 112 0.30 1.62 6.24
C GLN A 112 -0.24 1.78 7.67
N MET A 113 0.58 2.22 8.62
CA MET A 113 0.14 2.51 9.99
C MET A 113 -0.80 3.71 10.03
N ALA A 114 -0.45 4.79 9.34
CA ALA A 114 -1.25 6.02 9.26
C ALA A 114 -2.63 5.79 8.62
N GLN A 115 -2.72 4.89 7.63
CA GLN A 115 -4.01 4.46 7.09
C GLN A 115 -4.91 3.76 8.11
N ARG A 116 -4.32 3.14 9.13
CA ARG A 116 -5.05 2.42 10.19
C ARG A 116 -5.25 3.24 11.45
N ASN A 117 -4.42 4.26 11.66
CA ASN A 117 -4.58 5.29 12.68
C ASN A 117 -4.67 6.65 12.01
N THR A 118 -5.88 7.00 11.56
CA THR A 118 -6.16 8.27 10.85
C THR A 118 -6.02 9.51 11.73
N ARG A 119 -5.92 9.33 13.05
CA ARG A 119 -5.70 10.43 14.01
C ARG A 119 -4.24 10.83 14.12
N ALA A 120 -3.31 9.94 13.75
CA ALA A 120 -1.89 10.21 13.82
C ALA A 120 -1.39 11.00 12.60
N GLY A 121 -0.52 11.98 12.85
CA GLY A 121 0.26 12.60 11.79
C GLY A 121 1.41 11.67 11.38
N ALA A 122 1.64 11.51 10.08
CA ALA A 122 2.71 10.67 9.54
C ALA A 122 3.80 11.54 8.88
N TYR A 123 5.06 11.32 9.28
CA TYR A 123 6.20 12.14 8.86
C TYR A 123 7.37 11.26 8.43
N HIS A 124 8.16 11.77 7.49
CA HIS A 124 9.43 11.17 7.09
C HIS A 124 10.58 12.03 7.62
N GLY A 125 11.36 11.47 8.55
CA GLY A 125 12.44 12.15 9.24
C GLY A 125 12.03 12.81 10.57
N LEU A 126 13.04 13.07 11.40
CA LEU A 126 12.88 13.59 12.77
C LEU A 126 12.51 15.08 12.79
N VAL A 127 13.12 15.88 11.90
CA VAL A 127 12.89 17.33 11.81
C VAL A 127 11.43 17.69 11.53
N PRO A 128 10.75 17.16 10.49
CA PRO A 128 9.34 17.49 10.26
C PRO A 128 8.44 17.02 11.40
N ALA A 129 8.76 15.90 12.05
CA ALA A 129 8.01 15.43 13.21
C ALA A 129 8.17 16.37 14.42
N GLN A 130 9.38 16.89 14.67
CA GLN A 130 9.61 17.89 15.73
C GLN A 130 8.90 19.23 15.46
N LYS A 131 8.84 19.66 14.20
CA LYS A 131 8.06 20.85 13.79
C LYS A 131 6.57 20.65 14.02
N ALA A 132 6.04 19.48 13.64
CA ALA A 132 4.65 19.14 13.88
C ALA A 132 4.30 19.07 15.38
N LEU A 133 5.20 18.52 16.21
CA LEU A 133 5.01 18.52 17.66
C LEU A 133 4.96 19.94 18.24
N ALA A 134 5.81 20.84 17.75
CA ALA A 134 5.81 22.24 18.19
C ALA A 134 4.51 22.97 17.77
N ALA A 135 4.07 22.79 16.52
CA ALA A 135 2.82 23.38 16.02
C ALA A 135 1.58 22.87 16.78
N ASN A 136 1.57 21.58 17.12
CA ASN A 136 0.54 20.98 17.97
C ASN A 136 0.57 21.45 19.42
N ARG A 137 1.50 22.30 19.86
CA ARG A 137 1.40 22.97 21.17
C ARG A 137 0.81 24.37 21.04
N SER A 138 1.08 25.06 19.94
CA SER A 138 0.64 26.44 19.70
C SER A 138 -0.74 26.56 19.05
N GLU A 139 -1.30 25.50 18.46
CA GLU A 139 -2.63 25.58 17.83
C GLU A 139 -3.79 25.63 18.84
N PRO A 140 -4.73 26.59 18.71
CA PRO A 140 -5.98 26.63 19.47
C PRO A 140 -6.81 25.34 19.27
N VAL A 141 -7.51 24.91 20.31
CA VAL A 141 -8.24 23.62 20.35
C VAL A 141 -9.22 23.44 19.18
N GLY A 142 -9.87 24.51 18.71
CA GLY A 142 -10.81 24.48 17.58
C GLY A 142 -10.19 24.06 16.24
N LYS A 143 -9.01 24.63 15.90
CA LYS A 143 -8.31 24.30 14.64
C LYS A 143 -7.79 22.85 14.61
N ARG A 144 -7.47 22.28 15.77
CA ARG A 144 -7.05 20.86 15.86
C ARG A 144 -8.17 19.89 15.53
N LEU A 145 -9.41 20.22 15.91
CA LEU A 145 -10.60 19.41 15.63
C LEU A 145 -10.94 19.42 14.14
N GLU A 146 -10.97 20.60 13.52
CA GLU A 146 -11.23 20.75 12.08
C GLU A 146 -10.21 20.02 11.21
N ARG A 147 -8.92 20.08 11.58
CA ARG A 147 -7.85 19.39 10.84
C ARG A 147 -7.94 17.87 10.97
N ARG A 148 -8.31 17.35 12.16
CA ARG A 148 -8.53 15.91 12.38
C ARG A 148 -9.74 15.39 11.59
N VAL A 149 -10.82 16.16 11.51
CA VAL A 149 -12.01 15.84 10.71
C VAL A 149 -11.69 15.89 9.21
N SER A 150 -10.96 16.91 8.76
CA SER A 150 -10.56 17.07 7.36
C SER A 150 -9.55 16.00 6.90
N ALA A 151 -8.60 15.63 7.75
CA ALA A 151 -7.67 14.53 7.48
C ALA A 151 -8.38 13.17 7.42
N ALA A 152 -9.38 12.94 8.29
CA ALA A 152 -10.21 11.74 8.24
C ALA A 152 -11.05 11.68 6.95
N ALA A 153 -11.62 12.80 6.50
CA ALA A 153 -12.39 12.90 5.26
C ALA A 153 -11.51 12.70 4.00
N GLY A 154 -10.35 13.36 3.94
CA GLY A 154 -9.43 13.27 2.79
C GLY A 154 -8.69 11.94 2.63
N ILE A 155 -8.63 11.13 3.70
CA ILE A 155 -8.04 9.78 3.68
C ILE A 155 -9.13 8.72 3.48
N GLY A 156 -10.36 8.92 4.00
CA GLY A 156 -11.52 8.08 3.71
C GLY A 156 -11.83 8.00 2.22
N ALA A 157 -11.78 9.14 1.52
CA ALA A 157 -11.97 9.21 0.07
C ALA A 157 -10.90 8.43 -0.74
N ARG A 158 -9.65 8.41 -0.26
CA ARG A 158 -8.53 7.71 -0.93
C ARG A 158 -8.46 6.21 -0.61
N GLY A 159 -8.86 5.82 0.60
CA GLY A 159 -9.02 4.42 1.01
C GLY A 159 -10.18 3.74 0.29
N ALA A 160 -11.32 4.43 0.17
CA ALA A 160 -12.47 3.98 -0.60
C ALA A 160 -12.13 3.76 -2.08
N ARG A 161 -11.32 4.66 -2.67
CA ARG A 161 -10.87 4.52 -4.06
C ARG A 161 -10.01 3.28 -4.29
N SER A 162 -9.01 3.03 -3.45
CA SER A 162 -8.16 1.83 -3.57
C SER A 162 -8.94 0.53 -3.33
N ALA A 163 -9.88 0.54 -2.36
CA ALA A 163 -10.74 -0.60 -2.09
C ALA A 163 -11.73 -0.86 -3.24
N ALA A 164 -12.32 0.19 -3.81
CA ALA A 164 -13.18 0.11 -4.98
C ALA A 164 -12.40 -0.40 -6.21
N GLU A 165 -11.21 0.14 -6.48
CA GLU A 165 -10.35 -0.32 -7.59
C GLU A 165 -10.00 -1.81 -7.45
N GLN A 166 -9.69 -2.27 -6.24
CA GLN A 166 -9.35 -3.67 -5.99
C GLN A 166 -10.58 -4.60 -6.08
N THR A 167 -11.74 -4.12 -5.64
CA THR A 167 -13.02 -4.86 -5.72
C THR A 167 -13.48 -4.98 -7.17
N ILE A 168 -13.44 -3.87 -7.92
CA ILE A 168 -13.72 -3.83 -9.36
C ILE A 168 -12.77 -4.77 -10.11
N ARG A 169 -11.46 -4.71 -9.81
CA ARG A 169 -10.48 -5.60 -10.45
C ARG A 169 -10.76 -7.06 -10.14
N THR A 170 -11.12 -7.40 -8.90
CA THR A 170 -11.40 -8.79 -8.51
C THR A 170 -12.70 -9.31 -9.11
N ALA A 171 -13.74 -8.47 -9.19
CA ALA A 171 -15.00 -8.78 -9.86
C ALA A 171 -14.78 -9.01 -11.36
N LEU A 172 -14.05 -8.10 -12.03
CA LEU A 172 -13.64 -8.26 -13.43
C LEU A 172 -12.83 -9.55 -13.66
N ASN A 173 -11.86 -9.85 -12.80
CA ASN A 173 -11.06 -11.07 -12.90
C ASN A 173 -11.91 -12.35 -12.85
N LYS A 174 -12.94 -12.37 -12.00
CA LYS A 174 -13.86 -13.51 -11.88
C LYS A 174 -14.81 -13.58 -13.06
N ALA A 175 -15.32 -12.44 -13.50
CA ALA A 175 -16.33 -12.35 -14.54
C ALA A 175 -15.75 -12.57 -15.95
N THR A 176 -14.48 -12.24 -16.19
CA THR A 176 -13.78 -12.51 -17.47
C THR A 176 -12.86 -13.74 -17.41
N GLY A 177 -12.98 -14.58 -16.37
CA GLY A 177 -12.10 -15.73 -16.16
C GLY A 177 -12.41 -16.94 -17.05
N ARG A 178 -11.52 -17.93 -17.06
CA ARG A 178 -11.61 -19.17 -17.84
C ARG A 178 -12.99 -19.85 -17.79
N ARG A 179 -13.61 -19.93 -16.60
CA ARG A 179 -14.94 -20.54 -16.39
C ARG A 179 -16.09 -19.83 -17.11
N VAL A 180 -15.98 -18.51 -17.29
CA VAL A 180 -17.00 -17.73 -18.01
C VAL A 180 -16.74 -17.79 -19.51
N MET A 181 -15.47 -17.77 -19.92
CA MET A 181 -15.08 -17.88 -21.34
C MET A 181 -15.24 -19.29 -21.92
N SER A 182 -15.27 -20.33 -21.08
CA SER A 182 -15.63 -21.69 -21.50
C SER A 182 -17.11 -21.82 -21.88
N ASN A 183 -17.98 -20.95 -21.36
CA ASN A 183 -19.40 -20.92 -21.73
C ASN A 183 -19.61 -20.04 -22.99
N PRO A 184 -20.25 -20.54 -24.06
CA PRO A 184 -20.58 -19.75 -25.26
C PRO A 184 -21.32 -18.44 -24.95
N ALA A 185 -22.28 -18.46 -24.03
CA ALA A 185 -23.05 -17.27 -23.67
C ALA A 185 -22.19 -16.23 -22.94
N GLY A 186 -21.27 -16.68 -22.09
CA GLY A 186 -20.32 -15.80 -21.38
C GLY A 186 -19.32 -15.15 -22.32
N ALA A 187 -18.75 -15.93 -23.25
CA ALA A 187 -17.84 -15.40 -24.28
C ALA A 187 -18.54 -14.39 -25.21
N TRP A 188 -19.80 -14.67 -25.61
CA TRP A 188 -20.59 -13.75 -26.42
C TRP A 188 -20.89 -12.43 -25.69
N LEU A 189 -21.32 -12.49 -24.43
CA LEU A 189 -21.61 -11.32 -23.61
C LEU A 189 -20.38 -10.40 -23.47
N TRP A 190 -19.22 -10.96 -23.17
CA TRP A 190 -17.99 -10.18 -23.01
C TRP A 190 -17.44 -9.62 -24.32
N THR A 191 -17.66 -10.34 -25.42
CA THR A 191 -17.35 -9.82 -26.77
C THR A 191 -18.18 -8.59 -27.08
N ARG A 192 -19.50 -8.63 -26.79
CA ARG A 192 -20.41 -7.47 -26.91
C ARG A 192 -20.01 -6.33 -25.97
N ALA A 193 -19.63 -6.65 -24.74
CA ALA A 193 -19.23 -5.66 -23.76
C ALA A 193 -18.00 -4.87 -24.24
N VAL A 194 -16.95 -5.54 -24.75
CA VAL A 194 -15.73 -4.86 -25.23
C VAL A 194 -15.97 -4.00 -26.48
N ALA A 195 -16.96 -4.34 -27.29
CA ALA A 195 -17.37 -3.56 -28.46
C ALA A 195 -18.25 -2.34 -28.13
N ALA A 196 -18.61 -2.11 -26.86
CA ALA A 196 -19.50 -1.03 -26.48
C ALA A 196 -18.90 0.37 -26.74
N PRO A 197 -19.72 1.36 -27.15
CA PRO A 197 -19.24 2.67 -27.60
C PRO A 197 -18.64 3.52 -26.49
N ARG A 198 -19.09 3.37 -25.24
CA ARG A 198 -18.66 4.18 -24.10
C ARG A 198 -17.39 3.70 -23.39
N ILE A 199 -16.68 2.73 -23.96
CA ILE A 199 -15.44 2.22 -23.35
C ILE A 199 -14.24 3.02 -23.87
N PRO A 200 -13.39 3.58 -22.99
CA PRO A 200 -12.13 4.21 -23.40
C PRO A 200 -11.17 3.20 -24.05
N ASP A 201 -10.44 3.64 -25.08
CA ASP A 201 -9.52 2.78 -25.85
C ASP A 201 -8.50 2.03 -24.98
N ARG A 202 -7.96 2.69 -23.94
CA ARG A 202 -7.04 2.06 -22.97
C ARG A 202 -7.65 0.90 -22.18
N LEU A 203 -8.94 0.97 -21.89
CA LEU A 203 -9.65 -0.10 -21.18
C LEU A 203 -10.07 -1.20 -22.17
N ARG A 204 -10.48 -0.80 -23.38
CA ARG A 204 -10.84 -1.72 -24.46
C ARG A 204 -9.67 -2.64 -24.83
N SER A 205 -8.46 -2.09 -25.01
CA SER A 205 -7.27 -2.88 -25.34
C SER A 205 -6.90 -3.88 -24.24
N LYS A 206 -6.93 -3.45 -22.97
CA LYS A 206 -6.65 -4.33 -21.82
C LYS A 206 -7.68 -5.46 -21.68
N LEU A 207 -8.96 -5.15 -21.89
CA LEU A 207 -10.02 -6.15 -21.85
C LEU A 207 -9.90 -7.13 -23.02
N ALA A 208 -9.58 -6.64 -24.22
CA ALA A 208 -9.41 -7.47 -25.41
C ALA A 208 -8.29 -8.51 -25.24
N VAL A 209 -7.10 -8.08 -24.85
CA VAL A 209 -5.95 -8.98 -24.59
C VAL A 209 -6.33 -10.03 -23.55
N ARG A 210 -7.01 -9.60 -22.48
CA ARG A 210 -7.38 -10.51 -21.40
C ARG A 210 -8.45 -11.53 -21.76
N LEU A 211 -9.48 -11.12 -22.49
CA LEU A 211 -10.52 -12.02 -22.98
C LEU A 211 -9.93 -13.02 -23.96
N HIS A 212 -9.00 -12.57 -24.79
CA HIS A 212 -8.24 -13.44 -25.68
C HIS A 212 -7.47 -14.51 -24.88
N ASP A 213 -6.61 -14.10 -23.94
CA ASP A 213 -5.84 -15.05 -23.09
C ASP A 213 -6.75 -16.03 -22.34
N SER A 214 -7.86 -15.54 -21.79
CA SER A 214 -8.80 -16.35 -21.02
C SER A 214 -9.61 -17.31 -21.91
N ALA A 215 -9.86 -16.96 -23.17
CA ALA A 215 -10.50 -17.82 -24.16
C ALA A 215 -9.54 -18.88 -24.71
N VAL A 216 -8.27 -18.53 -24.96
CA VAL A 216 -7.22 -19.48 -25.35
C VAL A 216 -7.03 -20.52 -24.24
N GLN A 217 -6.90 -20.09 -22.97
CA GLN A 217 -6.83 -20.99 -21.82
C GLN A 217 -8.11 -21.85 -21.61
N ALA A 218 -9.25 -21.41 -22.15
CA ALA A 218 -10.49 -22.16 -22.14
C ALA A 218 -10.65 -23.10 -23.36
N GLY A 219 -9.64 -23.21 -24.24
CA GLY A 219 -9.68 -24.04 -25.44
C GLY A 219 -10.54 -23.45 -26.57
N ARG A 220 -10.78 -22.13 -26.57
CA ARG A 220 -11.65 -21.44 -27.53
C ARG A 220 -10.94 -20.26 -28.21
N PRO A 221 -9.86 -20.49 -28.96
CA PRO A 221 -9.09 -19.43 -29.61
C PRO A 221 -9.93 -18.61 -30.60
N ALA A 222 -10.87 -19.23 -31.32
CA ALA A 222 -11.80 -18.53 -32.22
C ALA A 222 -12.74 -17.54 -31.50
N ALA A 223 -13.07 -17.77 -30.23
CA ALA A 223 -13.82 -16.79 -29.43
C ALA A 223 -12.92 -15.62 -28.99
N GLY A 224 -11.66 -15.91 -28.63
CA GLY A 224 -10.65 -14.89 -28.31
C GLY A 224 -10.33 -13.97 -29.50
N GLY A 225 -10.19 -14.53 -30.71
CA GLY A 225 -9.99 -13.76 -31.94
C GLY A 225 -11.17 -12.84 -32.28
N ARG A 226 -12.41 -13.31 -32.08
CA ARG A 226 -13.61 -12.48 -32.28
C ARG A 226 -13.69 -11.32 -31.29
N ALA A 227 -13.35 -11.55 -30.02
CA ALA A 227 -13.30 -10.49 -29.01
C ALA A 227 -12.21 -9.44 -29.32
N ALA A 228 -11.03 -9.87 -29.76
CA ALA A 228 -9.94 -8.98 -30.16
C ALA A 228 -10.31 -8.15 -31.41
N SER A 229 -10.90 -8.78 -32.43
CA SER A 229 -11.35 -8.10 -33.66
C SER A 229 -12.45 -7.06 -33.37
N ALA A 230 -13.46 -7.43 -32.59
CA ALA A 230 -14.53 -6.52 -32.18
C ALA A 230 -14.01 -5.31 -31.36
N ALA A 231 -12.95 -5.51 -30.58
CA ALA A 231 -12.27 -4.43 -29.87
C ALA A 231 -11.54 -3.47 -30.83
N VAL A 232 -10.75 -4.02 -31.76
CA VAL A 232 -9.90 -3.27 -32.70
C VAL A 232 -10.73 -2.37 -33.61
N GLN A 233 -11.91 -2.80 -34.05
CA GLN A 233 -12.83 -1.99 -34.86
C GLN A 233 -13.26 -0.69 -34.18
N ARG A 234 -13.19 -0.61 -32.85
CA ARG A 234 -13.62 0.55 -32.05
C ARG A 234 -12.48 1.31 -31.39
N ILE A 235 -11.24 0.82 -31.47
CA ILE A 235 -10.05 1.55 -30.99
C ILE A 235 -9.69 2.59 -32.05
N SER A 236 -9.49 3.85 -31.68
CA SER A 236 -9.12 4.93 -32.60
C SER A 236 -7.62 4.94 -32.93
N SER A 237 -6.77 4.60 -31.96
CA SER A 237 -5.31 4.61 -32.09
C SER A 237 -4.76 3.42 -32.88
N LEU A 238 -4.09 3.67 -34.01
CA LEU A 238 -3.39 2.67 -34.83
C LEU A 238 -2.34 1.88 -34.03
N ALA A 239 -1.52 2.55 -33.22
CA ALA A 239 -0.52 1.90 -32.37
C ALA A 239 -1.17 0.92 -31.37
N THR A 240 -2.33 1.30 -30.81
CA THR A 240 -3.07 0.46 -29.86
C THR A 240 -3.76 -0.72 -30.56
N ARG A 241 -4.22 -0.55 -31.80
CA ARG A 241 -4.75 -1.65 -32.64
C ARG A 241 -3.67 -2.69 -32.92
N ALA A 242 -2.49 -2.23 -33.36
CA ALA A 242 -1.36 -3.09 -33.65
C ALA A 242 -0.95 -3.90 -32.41
N ASP A 243 -0.78 -3.26 -31.26
CA ASP A 243 -0.42 -3.94 -30.01
C ASP A 243 -1.43 -5.04 -29.60
N VAL A 244 -2.73 -4.78 -29.74
CA VAL A 244 -3.77 -5.79 -29.44
C VAL A 244 -3.71 -6.97 -30.41
N LEU A 245 -3.53 -6.72 -31.72
CA LEU A 245 -3.44 -7.78 -32.73
C LEU A 245 -2.15 -8.59 -32.59
N THR A 246 -1.00 -7.93 -32.36
CA THR A 246 0.29 -8.61 -32.15
C THR A 246 0.24 -9.50 -30.92
N LYS A 247 -0.43 -9.07 -29.84
CA LYS A 247 -0.60 -9.89 -28.64
C LYS A 247 -1.56 -11.06 -28.87
N ALA A 248 -2.65 -10.84 -29.61
CA ALA A 248 -3.59 -11.90 -29.97
C ALA A 248 -3.02 -12.93 -30.97
N ALA A 249 -1.97 -12.57 -31.73
CA ALA A 249 -1.29 -13.48 -32.66
C ALA A 249 -0.16 -14.30 -32.02
N LYS A 250 0.32 -13.89 -30.82
CA LYS A 250 1.43 -14.55 -30.11
C LYS A 250 0.96 -15.59 -29.06
N ALA A 251 -0.33 -15.65 -28.78
CA ALA A 251 -0.95 -16.52 -27.78
C ALA A 251 -1.61 -17.74 -28.44
#